data_AF-A0A1X2GLX2-F1
#
_entry.id   AF-A0A1X2GLX2-F1
#
_cell.length_a   1.000
_cell.length_b   1.000
_cell.length_c   1.000
_cell.angle_alpha   90.00
_cell.angle_beta   90.00
_cell.angle_gamma   90.00
#
_symmetry.space_group_name_H-M   'P 1'
#
loop_
_entity.id
_entity.type
_entity.pdbx_description
1 polymer ?
#
loop_
_entity_poly.entity_id
_entity_poly.type
_entity_poly.pdbx_seq_one_letter_code
_entity_poly.pdbx_strand_id
1 'polypeptide(L)'
;MAFTIKNSAKNGNSTSASNRVEVILDAPTAAAQVDGEAPLTYLNKGQYYTLSLKDKTNTDASITSTVVIMFHDENYRKVASNYWKFWRTQQDNPQQARAIDIESSKSSGVDDIEFQYFDRIAFKWRGAVGANIVIRFNCLSTDFSRIKGVKGIPLRLYTESVASDRVEKGYCRIKLFRDKNVRTKMMQSISRDSWKS
;
A
#
# COMPACT_ATOMS: atom_id res chain seq x y z
N MET A 1 10.87 11.73 -8.07
CA MET A 1 10.74 11.63 -6.60
C MET A 1 9.41 10.97 -6.28
N ALA A 2 9.33 10.16 -5.23
CA ALA A 2 8.07 9.56 -4.78
C ALA A 2 7.66 10.15 -3.43
N PHE A 3 6.39 10.47 -3.25
CA PHE A 3 5.87 11.05 -2.01
C PHE A 3 5.36 10.00 -1.03
N THR A 4 5.29 10.35 0.24
CA THR A 4 4.74 9.46 1.25
C THR A 4 3.22 9.49 1.18
N ILE A 5 2.60 8.32 0.95
CA ILE A 5 1.15 8.15 1.14
C ILE A 5 0.88 8.46 2.62
N LYS A 6 0.06 9.48 2.87
CA LYS A 6 -0.23 9.92 4.23
C LYS A 6 -1.10 8.88 4.93
N ASN A 7 -1.01 8.85 6.25
CA ASN A 7 -2.01 8.20 7.07
C ASN A 7 -2.95 9.26 7.63
N SER A 8 -4.25 8.98 7.62
CA SER A 8 -5.30 9.70 8.34
C SER A 8 -4.89 10.08 9.78
N ALA A 9 -4.14 9.21 10.48
CA ALA A 9 -3.77 9.40 11.88
C ALA A 9 -2.53 10.30 12.15
N LYS A 10 -1.79 10.78 11.14
CA LYS A 10 -0.56 11.58 11.38
C LYS A 10 -0.35 12.72 10.38
N ASN A 11 -0.48 13.95 10.87
CA ASN A 11 0.03 15.16 10.21
C ASN A 11 1.56 15.26 10.38
N GLY A 12 2.31 14.62 9.48
CA GLY A 12 3.73 14.90 9.30
C GLY A 12 3.91 15.99 8.25
N ASN A 13 4.40 17.16 8.64
CA ASN A 13 4.83 18.20 7.69
C ASN A 13 6.13 17.76 7.02
N SER A 14 6.07 17.41 5.74
CA SER A 14 7.26 17.32 4.89
C SER A 14 7.15 18.37 3.78
N THR A 15 7.96 19.42 3.89
CA THR A 15 8.18 20.45 2.87
C THR A 15 8.98 19.89 1.70
N SER A 16 8.26 19.37 0.71
CA SER A 16 8.69 19.25 -0.69
C SER A 16 7.54 19.78 -1.54
N ALA A 17 7.81 20.33 -2.73
CA ALA A 17 6.81 20.85 -3.65
C ALA A 17 5.49 20.06 -3.56
N SER A 18 4.40 20.73 -3.17
CA SER A 18 3.15 20.05 -2.84
C SER A 18 2.70 19.18 -4.01
N ASN A 19 2.67 17.86 -3.83
CA ASN A 19 2.15 16.94 -4.84
C ASN A 19 0.69 17.30 -5.14
N ARG A 20 0.33 17.21 -6.42
CA ARG A 20 -1.02 17.48 -6.91
C ARG A 20 -1.99 16.46 -6.32
N VAL A 21 -1.66 15.18 -6.41
CA VAL A 21 -2.46 14.07 -5.91
C VAL A 21 -2.06 13.77 -4.47
N GLU A 22 -3.01 13.89 -3.56
CA GLU A 22 -2.91 13.33 -2.22
C GLU A 22 -3.48 11.92 -2.22
N VAL A 23 -2.74 10.99 -1.62
CA VAL A 23 -3.21 9.64 -1.37
C VAL A 23 -3.09 9.37 0.12
N ILE A 24 -4.18 8.89 0.72
CA ILE A 24 -4.27 8.58 2.15
C ILE A 24 -4.74 7.14 2.33
N LEU A 25 -3.95 6.33 3.06
CA LEU A 25 -4.37 5.00 3.49
C LEU A 25 -4.95 5.09 4.90
N ASP A 26 -6.21 4.72 5.06
CA ASP A 26 -6.89 4.70 6.35
C ASP A 26 -6.59 3.38 7.10
N ALA A 27 -5.52 3.40 7.89
CA ALA A 27 -5.05 2.27 8.67
C ALA A 27 -4.20 2.70 9.88
N PRO A 28 -4.07 1.89 10.94
CA PRO A 28 -3.13 2.18 12.03
C PRO A 28 -1.66 2.18 11.56
N THR A 29 -0.92 3.27 11.82
CA THR A 29 0.52 3.38 11.49
C THR A 29 1.35 3.69 12.74
N ALA A 30 2.43 2.94 12.93
CA ALA A 30 3.41 3.22 13.96
C ALA A 30 4.19 4.51 13.65
N ALA A 31 4.67 5.20 14.69
CA ALA A 31 5.60 6.30 14.49
C ALA A 31 6.88 5.78 13.83
N ALA A 32 7.50 6.63 13.01
CA ALA A 32 8.92 6.43 12.71
C ALA A 32 9.66 6.44 14.05
N GLN A 33 10.38 5.36 14.34
CA GLN A 33 11.16 5.24 15.56
C GLN A 33 12.60 5.74 15.37
N VAL A 34 13.02 5.89 14.11
CA VAL A 34 14.35 6.35 13.72
C VAL A 34 14.19 7.56 12.81
N ASP A 35 14.94 8.62 13.11
CA ASP A 35 14.96 9.83 12.27
C ASP A 35 15.39 9.48 10.85
N GLY A 36 14.57 9.89 9.87
CA GLY A 36 14.78 9.61 8.45
C GLY A 36 14.12 8.34 7.91
N GLU A 37 13.59 7.44 8.75
CA GLU A 37 12.81 6.30 8.26
C GLU A 37 11.33 6.66 8.01
N ALA A 38 10.80 6.28 6.84
CA ALA A 38 9.37 6.40 6.58
C ALA A 38 8.56 5.49 7.54
N PRO A 39 7.41 5.97 8.05
CA PRO A 39 6.62 5.23 9.02
C PRO A 39 6.06 3.93 8.45
N LEU A 40 5.93 2.91 9.30
CA LEU A 40 5.44 1.58 8.94
C LEU A 40 3.96 1.41 9.29
N THR A 41 3.16 1.04 8.30
CA THR A 41 1.72 0.77 8.47
C THR A 41 1.48 -0.73 8.63
N TYR A 42 0.71 -1.11 9.63
CA TYR A 42 0.40 -2.51 9.91
C TYR A 42 -0.99 -2.87 9.40
N LEU A 43 -1.04 -3.88 8.55
CA LEU A 43 -2.27 -4.33 7.89
C LEU A 43 -2.53 -5.81 8.17
N ASN A 44 -3.78 -6.21 8.08
CA ASN A 44 -4.22 -7.60 8.13
C ASN A 44 -4.55 -8.08 6.73
N LYS A 45 -4.10 -9.30 6.41
CA LYS A 45 -4.55 -10.03 5.24
C LYS A 45 -6.05 -10.24 5.34
N GLY A 46 -6.76 -10.07 4.23
CA GLY A 46 -8.21 -10.28 4.15
C GLY A 46 -9.05 -9.13 4.72
N GLN A 47 -8.45 -8.17 5.44
CA GLN A 47 -9.15 -6.99 5.92
C GLN A 47 -9.24 -5.92 4.82
N TYR A 48 -10.38 -5.22 4.80
CA TYR A 48 -10.60 -4.08 3.92
C TYR A 48 -10.03 -2.79 4.52
N TYR A 49 -9.40 -2.00 3.66
CA TYR A 49 -8.86 -0.67 3.97
C TYR A 49 -9.31 0.33 2.92
N THR A 50 -9.55 1.57 3.34
CA THR A 50 -9.89 2.66 2.43
C THR A 50 -8.63 3.39 2.00
N LEU A 51 -8.48 3.59 0.69
CA LEU A 51 -7.48 4.49 0.12
C LEU A 51 -8.21 5.68 -0.51
N SER A 52 -8.00 6.87 0.05
CA SER A 52 -8.61 8.12 -0.41
C SER A 52 -7.65 8.88 -1.31
N LEU A 53 -8.14 9.34 -2.46
CA LEU A 53 -7.40 10.13 -3.43
C LEU A 53 -8.06 11.51 -3.59
N LYS A 54 -7.24 12.57 -3.57
CA LYS A 54 -7.70 13.95 -3.76
C LYS A 54 -6.76 14.71 -4.68
N ASP A 55 -7.30 15.51 -5.58
CA ASP A 55 -6.52 16.46 -6.37
C ASP A 55 -6.49 17.83 -5.67
N LYS A 56 -5.31 18.29 -5.28
CA LYS A 56 -5.09 19.58 -4.60
C LYS A 56 -5.13 20.78 -5.53
N THR A 57 -5.15 20.57 -6.84
CA THR A 57 -5.23 21.68 -7.80
C THR A 57 -6.66 22.16 -8.03
N ASN A 58 -7.67 21.49 -7.45
CA ASN A 58 -9.09 21.79 -7.66
C ASN A 58 -9.48 21.88 -9.16
N THR A 59 -8.77 21.14 -10.02
CA THR A 59 -9.10 21.04 -11.45
C THR A 59 -9.91 19.77 -11.71
N ASP A 60 -10.89 19.85 -12.61
CA ASP A 60 -11.71 18.70 -12.98
C ASP A 60 -11.03 17.84 -14.07
N ALA A 61 -9.77 17.46 -13.80
CA ALA A 61 -9.02 16.59 -14.69
C ALA A 61 -9.43 15.13 -14.51
N SER A 62 -9.39 14.38 -15.62
CA SER A 62 -9.40 12.93 -15.57
C SER A 62 -8.01 12.44 -15.15
N ILE A 63 -7.95 11.61 -14.11
CA ILE A 63 -6.72 11.09 -13.54
C ILE A 63 -6.79 9.57 -13.57
N THR A 64 -5.75 8.93 -14.11
CA THR A 64 -5.59 7.48 -14.04
C THR A 64 -4.63 7.15 -12.91
N SER A 65 -5.07 6.36 -11.93
CA SER A 65 -4.23 5.91 -10.83
C SER A 65 -4.04 4.39 -10.86
N THR A 66 -2.81 3.95 -10.63
CA THR A 66 -2.46 2.54 -10.43
C THR A 66 -1.96 2.34 -9.01
N VAL A 67 -2.53 1.37 -8.31
CA VAL A 67 -2.14 0.95 -6.95
C VAL A 67 -1.49 -0.41 -7.03
N VAL A 68 -0.27 -0.55 -6.50
CA VAL A 68 0.55 -1.77 -6.60
C VAL A 68 1.02 -2.20 -5.21
N ILE A 69 0.83 -3.48 -4.85
CA ILE A 69 1.55 -4.08 -3.73
C ILE A 69 2.88 -4.65 -4.23
N MET A 70 3.99 -4.22 -3.63
CA MET A 70 5.32 -4.66 -4.07
C MET A 70 6.33 -4.71 -2.90
N PHE A 71 7.50 -5.28 -3.14
CA PHE A 71 8.57 -5.31 -2.14
C PHE A 71 9.10 -3.91 -1.83
N HIS A 72 9.39 -3.64 -0.56
CA HIS A 72 9.98 -2.36 -0.17
C HIS A 72 11.48 -2.30 -0.49
N ASP A 73 12.25 -3.32 -0.19
CA ASP A 73 13.69 -3.28 -0.50
C ASP A 73 13.92 -3.49 -2.03
N GLU A 74 14.88 -2.74 -2.60
CA GLU A 74 15.23 -2.84 -4.02
C GLU A 74 15.78 -4.20 -4.42
N ASN A 75 16.56 -4.83 -3.57
CA ASN A 75 17.15 -6.14 -3.85
C ASN A 75 16.05 -7.19 -4.03
N TYR A 76 14.99 -7.13 -3.23
CA TYR A 76 13.82 -7.99 -3.40
C TYR A 76 13.01 -7.63 -4.66
N ARG A 77 12.95 -6.36 -5.05
CA ARG A 77 12.26 -5.94 -6.29
C ARG A 77 12.95 -6.47 -7.54
N LYS A 78 14.30 -6.48 -7.57
CA LYS A 78 15.08 -7.03 -8.70
C LYS A 78 14.75 -8.49 -9.01
N VAL A 79 14.39 -9.27 -7.99
CA VAL A 79 14.04 -10.69 -8.11
C VAL A 79 12.57 -11.00 -7.73
N ALA A 80 11.69 -9.99 -7.80
CA ALA A 80 10.31 -10.08 -7.32
C ALA A 80 9.51 -11.23 -7.97
N SER A 81 9.80 -11.52 -9.25
CA SER A 81 9.13 -12.58 -10.01
C SER A 81 9.26 -13.95 -9.34
N ASN A 82 10.41 -14.26 -8.72
CA ASN A 82 10.63 -15.52 -8.02
C ASN A 82 9.79 -15.63 -6.75
N TYR A 83 9.75 -14.56 -5.95
CA TYR A 83 8.95 -14.50 -4.74
C TYR A 83 7.45 -14.57 -5.02
N TRP A 84 6.96 -13.86 -6.04
CA TRP A 84 5.55 -13.93 -6.44
C TRP A 84 5.17 -15.27 -7.06
N LYS A 85 6.06 -15.92 -7.82
CA LYS A 85 5.86 -17.30 -8.28
C LYS A 85 5.70 -18.23 -7.08
N PHE A 86 6.61 -18.17 -6.11
CA PHE A 86 6.54 -18.97 -4.88
C PHE A 86 5.29 -18.68 -4.05
N TRP A 87 4.85 -17.42 -3.93
CA TRP A 87 3.59 -17.08 -3.27
C TRP A 87 2.39 -17.72 -3.98
N ARG A 88 2.33 -17.65 -5.31
CA ARG A 88 1.24 -18.25 -6.10
C ARG A 88 1.15 -19.76 -5.94
N THR A 89 2.26 -20.49 -5.86
CA THR A 89 2.24 -21.95 -5.65
C THR A 89 1.66 -22.38 -4.29
N GLN A 90 1.50 -21.43 -3.36
CA GLN A 90 0.92 -21.68 -2.05
C GLN A 90 -0.58 -21.31 -1.98
N GLN A 91 -1.16 -20.79 -3.06
CA GLN A 91 -2.58 -20.44 -3.09
C GLN A 91 -3.42 -21.61 -3.60
N ASP A 92 -4.67 -21.70 -3.14
CA ASP A 92 -5.60 -22.78 -3.52
C ASP A 92 -5.86 -22.78 -5.04
N ASN A 93 -5.95 -21.59 -5.65
CA ASN A 93 -6.04 -21.42 -7.10
C ASN A 93 -4.92 -20.47 -7.61
N PRO A 94 -3.74 -20.99 -7.98
CA PRO A 94 -2.60 -20.16 -8.39
C PRO A 94 -2.85 -19.25 -9.59
N GLN A 95 -3.77 -19.64 -10.50
CA GLN A 95 -4.05 -18.88 -11.73
C GLN A 95 -5.00 -17.70 -11.48
N GLN A 96 -5.88 -17.82 -10.50
CA GLN A 96 -6.82 -16.76 -10.11
C GLN A 96 -6.34 -15.96 -8.89
N ALA A 97 -5.21 -16.35 -8.29
CA ALA A 97 -4.66 -15.71 -7.11
C ALA A 97 -4.28 -14.25 -7.37
N ARG A 98 -4.92 -13.34 -6.63
CA ARG A 98 -4.61 -11.90 -6.61
C ARG A 98 -3.96 -11.52 -5.29
N ALA A 99 -2.89 -10.74 -5.32
CA ALA A 99 -2.24 -10.21 -4.11
C ALA A 99 -3.00 -9.00 -3.54
N ILE A 100 -3.74 -8.29 -4.40
CA ILE A 100 -4.59 -7.15 -4.05
C ILE A 100 -5.92 -7.21 -4.80
N ASP A 101 -7.01 -6.96 -4.07
CA ASP A 101 -8.38 -6.87 -4.57
C ASP A 101 -8.98 -5.50 -4.26
N ILE A 102 -10.03 -5.13 -4.99
CA ILE A 102 -10.89 -3.97 -4.72
C ILE A 102 -12.33 -4.45 -4.52
N GLU A 103 -13.05 -3.82 -3.59
CA GLU A 103 -14.48 -3.96 -3.40
C GLU A 103 -15.18 -2.81 -4.12
N SER A 104 -15.47 -3.00 -5.41
CA SER A 104 -16.04 -1.93 -6.26
C SER A 104 -17.39 -1.43 -5.72
N SER A 105 -18.21 -2.30 -5.13
CA SER A 105 -19.52 -1.95 -4.56
C SER A 105 -19.44 -0.96 -3.38
N LYS A 106 -18.28 -0.88 -2.71
CA LYS A 106 -18.01 0.02 -1.59
C LYS A 106 -17.05 1.15 -1.96
N SER A 107 -16.58 1.18 -3.20
CA SER A 107 -15.70 2.21 -3.72
C SER A 107 -16.53 3.31 -4.39
N SER A 108 -16.04 4.55 -4.37
CA SER A 108 -16.76 5.73 -4.87
C SER A 108 -15.83 6.62 -5.68
N GLY A 109 -16.36 7.25 -6.74
CA GLY A 109 -15.60 8.20 -7.57
C GLY A 109 -14.55 7.53 -8.46
N VAL A 110 -14.73 6.24 -8.75
CA VAL A 110 -13.84 5.46 -9.61
C VAL A 110 -14.58 4.87 -10.80
N ASP A 111 -13.93 4.91 -11.96
CA ASP A 111 -14.38 4.37 -13.23
C ASP A 111 -13.26 3.53 -13.86
N ASP A 112 -13.57 2.78 -14.93
CA ASP A 112 -12.61 2.02 -15.73
C ASP A 112 -11.61 1.20 -14.88
N ILE A 113 -12.13 0.40 -13.95
CA ILE A 113 -11.29 -0.42 -13.07
C ILE A 113 -10.71 -1.60 -13.84
N GLU A 114 -9.39 -1.68 -13.91
CA GLU A 114 -8.64 -2.70 -14.63
C GLU A 114 -7.89 -3.65 -13.68
N PHE A 115 -7.98 -4.94 -13.99
CA PHE A 115 -7.44 -6.04 -13.17
C PHE A 115 -6.36 -6.86 -13.86
N GLN A 116 -5.69 -6.30 -14.88
CA GLN A 116 -4.79 -7.02 -15.78
C GLN A 116 -3.67 -7.80 -15.06
N TYR A 117 -3.23 -7.31 -13.89
CA TYR A 117 -2.20 -7.99 -13.08
C TYR A 117 -2.71 -8.31 -11.68
N PHE A 118 -2.15 -9.36 -11.10
CA PHE A 118 -2.54 -9.87 -9.78
C PHE A 118 -2.08 -8.99 -8.62
N ASP A 119 -1.05 -8.15 -8.83
CA ASP A 119 -0.39 -7.32 -7.82
C ASP A 119 -0.80 -5.84 -7.88
N ARG A 120 -1.69 -5.48 -8.80
CA ARG A 120 -2.14 -4.10 -8.99
C ARG A 120 -3.57 -3.97 -9.45
N ILE A 121 -4.10 -2.76 -9.26
CA ILE A 121 -5.39 -2.30 -9.76
C ILE A 121 -5.15 -0.93 -10.39
N ALA A 122 -5.64 -0.72 -11.60
CA ALA A 122 -5.69 0.60 -12.23
C ALA A 122 -7.15 1.07 -12.33
N PHE A 123 -7.38 2.37 -12.22
CA PHE A 123 -8.72 2.97 -12.30
C PHE A 123 -8.61 4.45 -12.68
N LYS A 124 -9.69 5.00 -13.23
CA LYS A 124 -9.84 6.43 -13.49
C LYS A 124 -10.68 7.09 -12.41
N TRP A 125 -10.44 8.38 -12.18
CA TRP A 125 -11.24 9.21 -11.27
C TRP A 125 -11.16 10.68 -11.68
N ARG A 126 -12.08 11.48 -11.15
CA ARG A 126 -12.19 12.92 -11.45
C ARG A 126 -11.57 13.76 -10.33
N GLY A 127 -10.65 14.66 -10.67
CA GLY A 127 -9.94 15.52 -9.71
C GLY A 127 -10.87 16.35 -8.83
N ALA A 128 -11.97 16.87 -9.40
CA ALA A 128 -12.94 17.70 -8.67
C ALA A 128 -13.75 16.93 -7.61
N VAL A 129 -13.92 15.61 -7.78
CA VAL A 129 -14.71 14.75 -6.88
C VAL A 129 -13.81 13.99 -5.91
N GLY A 130 -12.63 13.57 -6.35
CA GLY A 130 -11.80 12.62 -5.62
C GLY A 130 -12.30 11.18 -5.77
N ALA A 131 -11.60 10.26 -5.12
CA ALA A 131 -11.96 8.85 -5.11
C ALA A 131 -11.72 8.22 -3.73
N ASN A 132 -12.53 7.24 -3.38
CA ASN A 132 -12.27 6.32 -2.27
C ASN A 132 -12.35 4.90 -2.81
N ILE A 133 -11.24 4.17 -2.78
CA ILE A 133 -11.22 2.75 -3.12
C ILE A 133 -11.14 1.91 -1.85
N VAL A 134 -11.90 0.83 -1.81
CA VAL A 134 -11.87 -0.12 -0.71
C VAL A 134 -11.07 -1.33 -1.17
N ILE A 135 -9.86 -1.50 -0.63
CA ILE A 135 -8.90 -2.52 -1.06
C ILE A 135 -8.65 -3.58 0.01
N ARG A 136 -8.30 -4.79 -0.44
CA ARG A 136 -7.95 -5.92 0.42
C ARG A 136 -6.66 -6.56 -0.06
N PHE A 137 -5.80 -6.94 0.88
CA PHE A 137 -4.53 -7.60 0.60
C PHE A 137 -4.60 -9.09 0.93
N ASN A 138 -4.04 -9.95 0.09
CA ASN A 138 -4.16 -11.40 0.20
C ASN A 138 -2.82 -12.12 0.49
N CYS A 139 -1.74 -11.38 0.64
CA CYS A 139 -0.44 -11.92 1.04
C CYS A 139 -0.03 -11.46 2.45
N LEU A 140 0.77 -12.28 3.12
CA LEU A 140 1.49 -11.93 4.34
C LEU A 140 2.92 -11.57 4.01
N SER A 141 3.53 -10.73 4.85
CA SER A 141 4.97 -10.46 4.75
C SER A 141 5.82 -11.73 4.92
N THR A 142 5.29 -12.78 5.53
CA THR A 142 5.97 -14.08 5.73
C THR A 142 5.74 -15.10 4.61
N ASP A 143 4.82 -14.85 3.66
CA ASP A 143 4.47 -15.85 2.64
C ASP A 143 5.59 -16.06 1.60
N PHE A 144 6.62 -15.22 1.61
CA PHE A 144 7.69 -15.20 0.63
C PHE A 144 8.93 -16.00 1.07
N SER A 145 8.83 -16.80 2.14
CA SER A 145 9.88 -17.71 2.60
C SER A 145 9.30 -19.02 3.11
N ARG A 146 10.01 -20.14 2.92
CA ARG A 146 9.65 -21.45 3.50
C ARG A 146 10.02 -21.56 4.99
N ILE A 147 10.91 -20.70 5.46
CA ILE A 147 11.47 -20.81 6.80
C ILE A 147 10.44 -20.28 7.80
N LYS A 148 9.97 -21.15 8.70
CA LYS A 148 9.09 -20.75 9.81
C LYS A 148 9.87 -19.89 10.80
N GLY A 149 9.20 -18.90 11.40
CA GLY A 149 9.80 -18.04 12.43
C GLY A 149 10.66 -16.88 11.91
N VAL A 150 10.75 -16.65 10.59
CA VAL A 150 11.51 -15.51 10.05
C VAL A 150 10.80 -14.18 10.20
N LYS A 151 11.60 -13.11 10.26
CA LYS A 151 11.12 -11.74 10.10
C LYS A 151 10.57 -11.59 8.67
N GLY A 152 9.26 -11.41 8.55
CA GLY A 152 8.61 -11.24 7.24
C GLY A 152 9.22 -10.09 6.43
N ILE A 153 9.22 -10.24 5.10
CA ILE A 153 9.78 -9.31 4.13
C ILE A 153 8.98 -8.00 4.14
N PRO A 154 9.64 -6.82 4.26
CA PRO A 154 8.98 -5.53 4.16
C PRO A 154 8.34 -5.31 2.78
N LEU A 155 7.08 -4.87 2.79
CA LEU A 155 6.30 -4.55 1.59
C LEU A 155 6.02 -3.04 1.54
N ARG A 156 5.57 -2.57 0.38
CA ARG A 156 5.05 -1.21 0.19
C ARG A 156 3.75 -1.24 -0.60
N LEU A 157 2.86 -0.30 -0.29
CA LEU A 157 1.81 0.10 -1.20
C LEU A 157 2.36 1.24 -2.05
N TYR A 158 2.48 1.04 -3.35
CA TYR A 158 2.94 2.04 -4.31
C TYR A 158 1.75 2.56 -5.10
N THR A 159 1.76 3.86 -5.40
CA THR A 159 0.78 4.51 -6.26
C THR A 159 1.46 5.29 -7.35
N GLU A 160 0.90 5.23 -8.55
CA GLU A 160 1.26 6.10 -9.67
C GLU A 160 -0.01 6.75 -10.18
N SER A 161 -0.02 8.07 -10.31
CA SER A 161 -1.17 8.84 -10.83
C SER A 161 -0.72 9.67 -12.01
N VAL A 162 -1.44 9.55 -13.12
CA VAL A 162 -1.18 10.25 -14.38
C VAL A 162 -2.33 11.22 -14.61
N ALA A 163 -2.00 12.52 -14.66
CA ALA A 163 -2.97 13.58 -14.93
C ALA A 163 -2.39 14.47 -16.04
N SER A 164 -3.04 14.48 -17.21
CA SER A 164 -2.47 15.06 -18.43
C SER A 164 -1.09 14.44 -18.69
N ASP A 165 -0.01 15.24 -18.66
CA ASP A 165 1.37 14.77 -18.90
C ASP A 165 2.20 14.65 -17.60
N ARG A 166 1.57 14.83 -16.43
CA ARG A 166 2.24 14.76 -15.14
C ARG A 166 2.04 13.39 -14.51
N VAL A 167 3.16 12.73 -14.19
CA VAL A 167 3.18 11.48 -13.43
C VAL A 167 3.63 11.76 -12.00
N GLU A 168 2.78 11.43 -11.04
CA GLU A 168 3.10 11.49 -9.61
C GLU A 168 3.15 10.11 -9.00
N LYS A 169 4.18 9.87 -8.20
CA LYS A 169 4.47 8.55 -7.61
C LYS A 169 4.44 8.68 -6.10
N GLY A 170 3.79 7.75 -5.43
CA GLY A 170 3.68 7.71 -3.97
C GLY A 170 3.94 6.32 -3.43
N TYR A 171 4.34 6.21 -2.17
CA TYR A 171 4.31 4.94 -1.47
C TYR A 171 4.17 5.09 0.05
N CYS A 172 3.71 4.02 0.72
CA CYS A 172 3.92 3.83 2.15
C CYS A 172 4.47 2.42 2.42
N ARG A 173 5.27 2.29 3.50
CA ARG A 173 5.75 0.99 3.97
C ARG A 173 4.59 0.27 4.67
N ILE A 174 4.40 -1.00 4.33
CA ILE A 174 3.36 -1.83 4.92
C ILE A 174 3.94 -3.16 5.42
N LYS A 175 3.32 -3.73 6.44
CA LYS A 175 3.60 -5.10 6.90
C LYS A 175 2.29 -5.82 7.20
N LEU A 176 2.12 -6.99 6.59
CA LEU A 176 0.86 -7.73 6.54
C LEU A 176 0.88 -8.95 7.48
N PHE A 177 -0.19 -9.13 8.24
CA PHE A 177 -0.37 -10.19 9.24
C PHE A 177 -1.67 -10.98 9.05
N ARG A 178 -1.73 -12.19 9.64
CA ARG A 178 -2.80 -13.16 9.40
C ARG A 178 -4.14 -12.82 10.08
N ASP A 179 -4.15 -12.19 11.26
CA ASP A 179 -5.37 -11.66 11.90
C ASP A 179 -5.10 -10.88 13.21
N LYS A 180 -6.13 -10.12 13.71
CA LYS A 180 -6.34 -9.14 14.84
C LYS A 180 -5.21 -8.71 15.80
N ASN A 181 -4.06 -9.34 15.79
CA ASN A 181 -2.89 -8.99 16.58
C ASN A 181 -2.15 -7.75 16.05
N VAL A 182 -2.72 -6.90 15.18
CA VAL A 182 -2.06 -5.66 14.76
C VAL A 182 -1.77 -4.78 15.96
N ARG A 183 -2.75 -4.58 16.85
CA ARG A 183 -2.57 -3.75 18.05
C ARG A 183 -1.52 -4.35 18.99
N THR A 184 -1.63 -5.65 19.30
CA THR A 184 -0.68 -6.38 20.14
C THR A 184 0.73 -6.41 19.54
N LYS A 185 0.86 -6.59 18.21
CA LYS A 185 2.16 -6.62 17.53
C LYS A 185 2.75 -5.22 17.33
N MET A 186 1.94 -4.20 17.14
CA MET A 186 2.37 -2.81 17.16
C MET A 186 2.99 -2.48 18.52
N MET A 187 2.36 -2.90 19.62
CA MET A 187 2.92 -2.77 20.96
C MET A 187 4.23 -3.58 21.13
N GLN A 188 4.29 -4.82 20.62
CA GLN A 188 5.51 -5.64 20.70
C GLN A 188 6.66 -5.19 19.77
N SER A 189 6.36 -4.54 18.64
CA SER A 189 7.41 -3.94 17.80
C SER A 189 7.97 -2.71 18.49
N ILE A 190 7.09 -1.86 19.04
CA ILE A 190 7.49 -0.70 19.82
C ILE A 190 8.38 -1.14 20.99
N SER A 191 7.94 -2.16 21.75
CA SER A 191 8.67 -2.62 22.94
C SER A 191 10.01 -3.28 22.64
N ARG A 192 10.15 -4.04 21.54
CA ARG A 192 11.41 -4.73 21.21
C ARG A 192 12.50 -3.78 20.72
N ASP A 193 12.11 -2.69 20.08
CA ASP A 193 13.04 -1.70 19.56
C ASP A 193 13.49 -0.70 20.64
N SER A 194 12.68 -0.48 21.70
CA SER A 194 13.05 0.32 22.89
C SER A 194 14.12 -0.28 23.80
N TRP A 195 14.45 -1.57 23.67
CA TRP A 195 15.50 -2.24 24.47
C TRP A 195 16.87 -2.25 23.76
N LYS A 196 16.95 -1.61 22.59
CA LYS A 196 18.18 -1.45 21.80
C LYS A 196 18.69 -0.02 21.74
N SER A 197 18.14 0.87 22.58
CA SER A 197 18.55 2.27 22.72
C SER A 197 19.25 2.48 24.06
#